data_AF-A0A949HAB6-F1
#
_entry.id   AF-A0A949HAB6-F1
#
_cell.length_a   1.000
_cell.length_b   1.000
_cell.length_c   1.000
_cell.angle_alpha   90.00
_cell.angle_beta   90.00
_cell.angle_gamma   90.00
#
_symmetry.space_group_name_H-M   'P 1'
#
loop_
_entity.id
_entity.type
_entity.pdbx_description
1 polymer ?
#
loop_
_entity_poly.entity_id
_entity_poly.type
_entity_poly.pdbx_seq_one_letter_code
_entity_poly.pdbx_strand_id
1 'polypeptide(L)'
;MNDMLRAGWDRLRHGGLLLDAPRVLALAGLQPAPLAPQREQELRRRTAALLAGDDDAAGFVAFVLERICGFAALRGAWTRGAALADGWARRTLVGELVRPRLVWRDAHGAVLPVFLDTEQQIGIGRGRRTASQVVQWLRAGDERLALLTNGRQWRLVFAGLDVDAWCEWDADLWFEAGALAPQVHVLRTLLAPQAFTPPADGQSAPLLAAILDSRKGQAELSAALGERVREAVELLVQAHGDVLHDRCGDVAPAAVYRAAVRVVMRLVVVLFAESRDLLPRGNALYHGAYGVGGLLDELAKAEARGGSRLARTFSAWPRLLALFRLVHHGSHHPALPVPAYGGELFAPAAGGDRDGLARALHVFETATFDASRAIVSDREVYRLLEKISRTRVRLRQGRQSTWVTVPVDFSDLSSEYIGILYEGLLDFELRTAPVGDPVMFLAVGDQPALPLSRLEGMDDRALAALLEAMKDTSRQGDDEGGEVAAESDGDDVGEASGDDDAADDDAVDDAAGRPPPLADAADHRHITRTRAEAWARRAVEAGRLVARPRGTLTPDQRRAYEDAVARKARRLVVRVVLPGEWFLVRWGG
;
A
#
# COMPACT_ATOMS: atom_id res chain seq x y z
N MET A 1 -10.62 25.33 7.20
CA MET A 1 -9.47 25.72 6.33
C MET A 1 -8.87 24.50 5.66
N ASN A 2 -8.46 23.48 6.43
CA ASN A 2 -8.08 22.16 5.89
C ASN A 2 -9.18 21.51 5.02
N ASP A 3 -10.45 21.70 5.36
CA ASP A 3 -11.57 21.18 4.55
C ASP A 3 -11.65 21.78 3.14
N MET A 4 -11.25 23.05 2.94
CA MET A 4 -11.27 23.66 1.61
C MET A 4 -10.15 23.14 0.71
N LEU A 5 -8.97 22.89 1.28
CA LEU A 5 -7.85 22.30 0.53
C LEU A 5 -8.16 20.88 0.12
N ARG A 6 -8.71 20.07 1.04
CA ARG A 6 -9.16 18.70 0.75
C ARG A 6 -10.27 18.69 -0.32
N ALA A 7 -11.34 19.44 -0.10
CA ALA A 7 -12.46 19.52 -1.05
C ALA A 7 -12.04 20.06 -2.42
N GLY A 8 -11.03 20.93 -2.48
CA GLY A 8 -10.47 21.41 -3.74
C GLY A 8 -9.59 20.37 -4.43
N TRP A 9 -8.81 19.60 -3.68
CA TRP A 9 -7.89 18.58 -4.20
C TRP A 9 -8.66 17.41 -4.82
N ASP A 10 -9.72 16.97 -4.15
CA ASP A 10 -10.58 15.87 -4.60
C ASP A 10 -11.33 16.20 -5.91
N ARG A 11 -11.46 17.48 -6.26
CA ARG A 11 -12.09 17.96 -7.50
C ARG A 11 -11.15 18.04 -8.70
N LEU A 12 -9.84 17.94 -8.47
CA LEU A 12 -8.86 17.98 -9.56
C LEU A 12 -8.87 16.66 -10.34
N ARG A 13 -8.44 16.73 -11.59
CA ARG A 13 -8.09 15.52 -12.34
C ARG A 13 -6.69 15.10 -11.93
N HIS A 14 -6.48 13.80 -11.77
CA HIS A 14 -5.20 13.25 -11.36
C HIS A 14 -4.76 12.13 -12.31
N GLY A 15 -3.46 11.93 -12.44
CA GLY A 15 -2.87 10.74 -13.04
C GLY A 15 -1.62 10.35 -12.27
N GLY A 16 -1.54 9.07 -11.87
CA GLY A 16 -0.57 8.63 -10.88
C GLY A 16 -0.82 9.25 -9.49
N LEU A 17 0.04 8.92 -8.52
CA LEU A 17 0.01 9.55 -7.19
C LEU A 17 0.98 10.74 -7.16
N LEU A 18 0.42 11.96 -7.18
CA LEU A 18 1.22 13.16 -6.98
C LEU A 18 1.40 13.46 -5.49
N LEU A 19 0.31 13.54 -4.74
CA LEU A 19 0.30 13.77 -3.28
C LEU A 19 -0.80 12.92 -2.64
N ASP A 20 -0.50 12.32 -1.49
CA ASP A 20 -1.52 11.70 -0.64
C ASP A 20 -2.28 12.77 0.18
N ALA A 21 -3.45 12.40 0.75
CA ALA A 21 -4.25 13.34 1.53
C ALA A 21 -3.50 13.97 2.73
N PRO A 22 -2.73 13.23 3.55
CA PRO A 22 -1.91 13.81 4.60
C PRO A 22 -0.91 14.89 4.12
N ARG A 23 -0.21 14.66 3.01
CA ARG A 23 0.80 15.59 2.48
C ARG A 23 0.17 16.81 1.83
N VAL A 24 -1.01 16.68 1.21
CA VAL A 24 -1.80 17.85 0.78
C VAL A 24 -2.10 18.77 1.97
N LEU A 25 -2.50 18.19 3.11
CA LEU A 25 -2.79 18.97 4.31
C LEU A 25 -1.53 19.55 4.96
N ALA A 26 -0.40 18.86 4.90
CA ALA A 26 0.88 19.38 5.38
C ALA A 26 1.31 20.65 4.61
N LEU A 27 0.95 20.75 3.32
CA LEU A 27 1.19 21.94 2.50
C LEU A 27 0.23 23.11 2.79
N ALA A 28 -0.79 22.95 3.65
CA ALA A 28 -1.71 24.02 4.00
C ALA A 28 -1.00 25.24 4.62
N GLY A 29 0.13 25.04 5.29
CA GLY A 29 0.96 26.11 5.84
C GLY A 29 1.59 27.02 4.78
N LEU A 30 1.64 26.59 3.52
CA LEU A 30 2.16 27.37 2.40
C LEU A 30 1.10 28.24 1.73
N GLN A 31 -0.16 28.13 2.15
CA GLN A 31 -1.26 28.83 1.50
C GLN A 31 -1.02 30.35 1.53
N PRO A 32 -1.03 31.02 0.37
CA PRO A 32 -0.83 32.46 0.33
C PRO A 32 -2.04 33.20 0.94
N ALA A 33 -1.81 34.43 1.39
CA ALA A 33 -2.85 35.30 1.96
C ALA A 33 -4.10 35.36 1.06
N PRO A 34 -5.32 35.54 1.61
CA PRO A 34 -6.54 35.63 0.82
C PRO A 34 -6.43 36.60 -0.36
N LEU A 35 -7.06 36.25 -1.48
CA LEU A 35 -7.10 37.14 -2.65
C LEU A 35 -7.83 38.43 -2.27
N ALA A 36 -7.22 39.57 -2.58
CA ALA A 36 -7.91 40.84 -2.48
C ALA A 36 -9.13 40.84 -3.44
N PRO A 37 -10.29 41.41 -3.05
CA PRO A 37 -11.51 41.39 -3.87
C PRO A 37 -11.30 41.89 -5.30
N GLN A 38 -10.43 42.88 -5.50
CA GLN A 38 -10.09 43.41 -6.82
C GLN A 38 -9.36 42.38 -7.69
N ARG A 39 -8.49 41.57 -7.10
CA ARG A 39 -7.78 40.50 -7.82
C ARG A 39 -8.71 39.34 -8.16
N GLU A 40 -9.65 39.01 -7.28
CA GLU A 40 -10.68 38.00 -7.57
C GLU A 40 -11.58 38.45 -8.73
N GLN A 41 -12.01 39.71 -8.73
CA GLN A 41 -12.83 40.25 -9.80
C GLN A 41 -12.07 40.31 -11.14
N GLU A 42 -10.79 40.67 -11.11
CA GLU A 42 -9.92 40.63 -12.29
C GLU A 42 -9.76 39.20 -12.82
N LEU A 43 -9.50 38.24 -11.93
CA LEU A 43 -9.41 36.82 -12.27
C LEU A 43 -10.70 36.34 -12.94
N ARG A 44 -11.86 36.72 -12.39
CA ARG A 44 -13.16 36.37 -12.97
C ARG A 44 -13.33 36.93 -14.38
N ARG A 45 -13.05 38.22 -14.57
CA ARG A 45 -13.16 38.88 -15.88
C ARG A 45 -12.26 38.23 -16.92
N ARG A 46 -11.00 38.00 -16.58
CA ARG A 46 -10.03 37.40 -17.51
C ARG A 46 -10.32 35.93 -17.78
N THR A 47 -10.77 35.17 -16.79
CA THR A 47 -11.21 33.78 -17.00
C THR A 47 -12.38 33.77 -17.98
N ALA A 48 -13.41 34.60 -17.77
CA ALA A 48 -14.54 34.68 -18.70
C ALA A 48 -14.11 35.06 -20.14
N ALA A 49 -13.19 36.03 -20.29
CA ALA A 49 -12.66 36.42 -21.59
C ALA A 49 -11.86 35.28 -22.27
N LEU A 50 -11.01 34.57 -21.52
CA LEU A 50 -10.29 33.40 -22.03
C LEU A 50 -11.26 32.30 -22.49
N LEU A 51 -12.30 32.02 -21.71
CA LEU A 51 -13.27 30.98 -22.03
C LEU A 51 -14.12 31.33 -23.25
N ALA A 52 -14.37 32.63 -23.49
CA ALA A 52 -15.01 33.14 -24.70
C ALA A 52 -14.08 33.17 -25.93
N GLY A 53 -12.76 32.99 -25.73
CA GLY A 53 -11.76 33.10 -26.80
C GLY A 53 -11.28 34.52 -27.08
N ASP A 54 -11.60 35.47 -26.21
CA ASP A 54 -11.32 36.90 -26.36
C ASP A 54 -10.00 37.35 -25.68
N ASP A 55 -9.36 36.49 -24.89
CA ASP A 55 -8.10 36.78 -24.18
C ASP A 55 -6.92 35.95 -24.74
N ASP A 56 -5.71 36.51 -24.63
CA ASP A 56 -4.47 35.81 -25.01
C ASP A 56 -4.08 34.81 -23.91
N ALA A 57 -4.01 33.53 -24.25
CA ALA A 57 -3.70 32.46 -23.30
C ALA A 57 -2.33 32.67 -22.63
N ALA A 58 -1.32 33.17 -23.35
CA ALA A 58 0.01 33.42 -22.76
C ALA A 58 -0.02 34.57 -21.74
N GLY A 59 -0.70 35.67 -22.08
CA GLY A 59 -0.95 36.79 -21.18
C GLY A 59 -1.78 36.41 -19.96
N PHE A 60 -2.81 35.58 -20.12
CA PHE A 60 -3.60 35.03 -19.03
C PHE A 60 -2.74 34.17 -18.08
N VAL A 61 -1.92 33.27 -18.64
CA VAL A 61 -1.03 32.40 -17.87
C VAL A 61 -0.05 33.22 -17.03
N ALA A 62 0.58 34.23 -17.64
CA ALA A 62 1.48 35.14 -16.92
C ALA A 62 0.75 35.90 -15.80
N PHE A 63 -0.47 36.39 -16.05
CA PHE A 63 -1.28 37.07 -15.04
C PHE A 63 -1.58 36.16 -13.84
N VAL A 64 -2.03 34.92 -14.08
CA VAL A 64 -2.35 33.97 -13.00
C VAL A 64 -1.09 33.66 -12.18
N LEU A 65 0.01 33.30 -12.83
CA LEU A 65 1.25 32.94 -12.15
C LEU A 65 1.82 34.11 -11.32
N GLU A 66 1.87 35.32 -11.88
CA GLU A 66 2.44 36.48 -11.18
C GLU A 66 1.52 37.07 -10.11
N ARG A 67 0.22 37.23 -10.42
CA ARG A 67 -0.71 38.03 -9.60
C ARG A 67 -1.60 37.20 -8.68
N ILE A 68 -1.91 35.96 -9.04
CA ILE A 68 -2.79 35.06 -8.27
C ILE A 68 -1.97 34.10 -7.43
N CYS A 69 -0.94 33.51 -8.03
CA CYS A 69 -0.04 32.52 -7.45
C CYS A 69 1.20 33.15 -6.76
N GLY A 70 1.56 34.38 -7.14
CA GLY A 70 2.55 35.18 -6.40
C GLY A 70 3.99 35.04 -6.89
N PHE A 71 4.23 34.52 -8.09
CA PHE A 71 5.54 34.49 -8.76
C PHE A 71 5.98 35.88 -9.27
N ALA A 72 5.81 36.92 -8.45
CA ALA A 72 6.17 38.29 -8.77
C ALA A 72 7.68 38.55 -8.64
N ALA A 73 8.15 39.60 -9.32
CA ALA A 73 9.58 39.97 -9.44
C ALA A 73 10.37 40.05 -8.11
N LEU A 74 9.69 40.38 -7.00
CA LEU A 74 10.34 40.50 -5.68
C LEU A 74 10.83 39.16 -5.12
N ARG A 75 10.29 38.03 -5.60
CA ARG A 75 10.66 36.69 -5.15
C ARG A 75 11.52 35.92 -6.15
N GLY A 76 11.66 36.42 -7.38
CA GLY A 76 12.36 35.75 -8.46
C GLY A 76 12.02 36.37 -9.82
N ALA A 77 12.70 35.95 -10.88
CA ALA A 77 12.56 36.53 -12.21
C ALA A 77 12.06 35.50 -13.23
N TRP A 78 11.14 35.95 -14.10
CA TRP A 78 10.70 35.19 -15.27
C TRP A 78 11.63 35.43 -16.45
N THR A 79 12.15 34.35 -17.02
CA THR A 79 12.84 34.36 -18.31
C THR A 79 11.92 33.77 -19.37
N ARG A 80 11.82 34.41 -20.54
CA ARG A 80 10.81 34.09 -21.57
C ARG A 80 11.43 33.86 -22.94
N GLY A 81 10.92 32.86 -23.66
CA GLY A 81 11.19 32.66 -25.08
C GLY A 81 12.68 32.62 -25.43
N ALA A 82 13.12 33.49 -26.36
CA ALA A 82 14.49 33.51 -26.87
C ALA A 82 15.56 33.95 -25.83
N ALA A 83 15.14 34.50 -24.68
CA ALA A 83 16.06 34.84 -23.59
C ALA A 83 16.46 33.63 -22.74
N LEU A 84 15.81 32.48 -22.93
CA LEU A 84 16.18 31.23 -22.25
C LEU A 84 17.48 30.68 -22.86
N ALA A 85 18.43 30.33 -22.00
CA ALA A 85 19.68 29.70 -22.42
C ALA A 85 19.43 28.37 -23.13
N ASP A 86 20.31 27.99 -24.05
CA ASP A 86 20.20 26.76 -24.84
C ASP A 86 20.14 25.48 -23.98
N GLY A 87 20.65 25.53 -22.74
CA GLY A 87 20.55 24.43 -21.77
C GLY A 87 19.12 24.04 -21.36
N TRP A 88 18.11 24.88 -21.62
CA TRP A 88 16.69 24.55 -21.42
C TRP A 88 16.09 23.76 -22.58
N ALA A 89 16.80 23.63 -23.70
CA ALA A 89 16.35 22.87 -24.84
C ALA A 89 16.91 21.43 -24.79
N ARG A 90 16.02 20.45 -24.73
CA ARG A 90 16.38 19.03 -24.62
C ARG A 90 15.84 18.26 -25.80
N ARG A 91 16.61 17.28 -26.27
CA ARG A 91 16.23 16.43 -27.39
C ARG A 91 15.45 15.23 -26.87
N THR A 92 14.26 15.01 -27.42
CA THR A 92 13.44 13.84 -27.12
C THR A 92 14.01 12.57 -27.77
N LEU A 93 13.49 11.41 -27.39
CA LEU A 93 13.86 10.12 -28.02
C LEU A 93 13.56 10.10 -29.54
N VAL A 94 12.60 10.89 -29.98
CA VAL A 94 12.20 11.03 -31.40
C VAL A 94 13.05 12.10 -32.13
N GLY A 95 14.04 12.69 -31.45
CA GLY A 95 14.97 13.67 -32.03
C GLY A 95 14.47 15.11 -32.05
N GLU A 96 13.27 15.37 -31.53
CA GLU A 96 12.65 16.71 -31.49
C GLU A 96 13.20 17.53 -30.32
N LEU A 97 13.44 18.82 -30.55
CA LEU A 97 13.91 19.73 -29.53
C LEU A 97 12.73 20.33 -28.76
N VAL A 98 12.67 20.08 -27.46
CA VAL A 98 11.62 20.54 -26.55
C VAL A 98 12.22 21.53 -25.56
N ARG A 99 11.54 22.66 -25.33
CA ARG A 99 11.95 23.68 -24.36
C ARG A 99 10.74 24.34 -23.69
N PRO A 100 10.84 24.73 -22.41
CA PRO A 100 9.82 25.53 -21.77
C PRO A 100 9.70 26.90 -22.45
N ARG A 101 8.52 27.52 -22.34
CA ARG A 101 8.26 28.87 -22.87
C ARG A 101 8.58 29.94 -21.83
N LEU A 102 8.39 29.61 -20.56
CA LEU A 102 8.66 30.47 -19.42
C LEU A 102 9.45 29.65 -18.40
N VAL A 103 10.45 30.26 -17.78
CA VAL A 103 11.10 29.68 -16.61
C VAL A 103 11.17 30.75 -15.54
N TRP A 104 10.60 30.45 -14.38
CA TRP A 104 10.80 31.27 -13.20
C TRP A 104 11.96 30.74 -12.39
N ARG A 105 12.80 31.65 -11.88
CA ARG A 105 13.92 31.31 -10.99
C ARG A 105 13.97 32.29 -9.83
N ASP A 106 14.28 31.81 -8.63
CA ASP A 106 14.66 32.66 -7.51
C ASP A 106 16.16 32.67 -7.24
N ALA A 107 16.58 33.45 -6.24
CA ALA A 107 17.96 33.55 -5.81
C ALA A 107 18.44 32.33 -4.99
N HIS A 108 17.52 31.47 -4.55
CA HIS A 108 17.75 30.30 -3.70
C HIS A 108 17.64 28.97 -4.48
N GLY A 109 17.74 29.03 -5.81
CA GLY A 109 17.77 27.86 -6.67
C GLY A 109 16.40 27.26 -7.00
N ALA A 110 15.30 27.89 -6.60
CA ALA A 110 13.95 27.47 -7.01
C ALA A 110 13.76 27.67 -8.51
N VAL A 111 13.13 26.71 -9.15
CA VAL A 111 12.85 26.73 -10.59
C VAL A 111 11.43 26.25 -10.85
N LEU A 112 10.69 26.99 -11.68
CA LEU A 112 9.44 26.52 -12.27
C LEU A 112 9.49 26.67 -13.80
N PRO A 113 9.71 25.57 -14.54
CA PRO A 113 9.55 25.53 -15.99
C PRO A 113 8.07 25.46 -16.36
N VAL A 114 7.65 26.29 -17.33
CA VAL A 114 6.26 26.32 -17.83
C VAL A 114 6.24 26.11 -19.34
N PHE A 115 5.44 25.14 -19.76
CA PHE A 115 5.17 24.79 -21.14
C PHE A 115 3.77 25.28 -21.52
N LEU A 116 3.67 25.85 -22.72
CA LEU A 116 2.40 26.28 -23.29
C LEU A 116 1.98 25.30 -24.38
N ASP A 117 0.76 24.81 -24.29
CA ASP A 117 0.11 24.01 -25.33
C ASP A 117 -0.92 24.88 -26.08
N THR A 118 -1.08 24.62 -27.37
CA THR A 118 -2.07 25.26 -28.23
C THR A 118 -3.30 24.40 -28.47
N GLU A 119 -3.24 23.11 -28.12
CA GLU A 119 -4.37 22.19 -28.24
C GLU A 119 -5.46 22.52 -27.21
N GLN A 120 -6.73 22.28 -27.58
CA GLN A 120 -7.87 22.57 -26.70
C GLN A 120 -7.91 21.69 -25.45
N GLN A 121 -7.40 20.45 -25.55
CA GLN A 121 -7.36 19.50 -24.45
C GLN A 121 -5.97 18.90 -24.24
N ILE A 122 -5.42 19.06 -23.04
CA ILE A 122 -4.14 18.49 -22.62
C ILE A 122 -4.31 16.99 -22.36
N GLY A 123 -3.41 16.16 -22.89
CA GLY A 123 -3.39 14.72 -22.64
C GLY A 123 -4.45 13.88 -23.38
N ILE A 124 -5.24 14.48 -24.28
CA ILE A 124 -6.23 13.79 -25.12
C ILE A 124 -5.91 14.05 -26.60
N GLY A 125 -5.97 13.00 -27.43
CA GLY A 125 -5.72 13.11 -28.87
C GLY A 125 -4.34 13.73 -29.17
N ARG A 126 -4.33 14.88 -29.86
CA ARG A 126 -3.11 15.60 -30.22
C ARG A 126 -2.37 16.19 -29.01
N GLY A 127 -3.10 16.57 -27.95
CA GLY A 127 -2.53 17.09 -26.70
C GLY A 127 -1.78 16.05 -25.85
N ARG A 128 -1.82 14.75 -26.22
CA ARG A 128 -0.94 13.73 -25.62
C ARG A 128 0.53 13.99 -25.92
N ARG A 129 0.83 14.51 -27.11
CA ARG A 129 2.20 14.70 -27.58
C ARG A 129 2.97 15.66 -26.68
N THR A 130 2.41 16.85 -26.40
CA THR A 130 3.05 17.86 -25.55
C THR A 130 3.25 17.34 -24.13
N ALA A 131 2.26 16.66 -23.55
CA ALA A 131 2.38 16.04 -22.23
C ALA A 131 3.54 15.02 -22.18
N SER A 132 3.63 14.11 -23.15
CA SER A 132 4.75 13.16 -23.24
C SER A 132 6.10 13.84 -23.46
N GLN A 133 6.15 14.91 -24.24
CA GLN A 133 7.36 15.70 -24.47
C GLN A 133 7.84 16.38 -23.17
N VAL A 134 6.94 16.91 -22.34
CA VAL A 134 7.28 17.49 -21.04
C VAL A 134 7.85 16.45 -20.09
N VAL A 135 7.27 15.24 -20.01
CA VAL A 135 7.80 14.15 -19.20
C VAL A 135 9.21 13.74 -19.67
N GLN A 136 9.41 13.60 -20.98
CA GLN A 136 10.74 13.31 -21.53
C GLN A 136 11.75 14.43 -21.24
N TRP A 137 11.30 15.68 -21.31
CA TRP A 137 12.13 16.84 -20.98
C TRP A 137 12.57 16.82 -19.51
N LEU A 138 11.67 16.50 -18.57
CA LEU A 138 11.99 16.36 -17.14
C LEU A 138 13.00 15.22 -16.91
N ARG A 139 12.79 14.05 -17.53
CA ARG A 139 13.70 12.90 -17.42
C ARG A 139 15.10 13.14 -17.97
N ALA A 140 15.22 14.05 -18.94
CA ALA A 140 16.49 14.40 -19.55
C ALA A 140 17.30 15.46 -18.77
N GLY A 141 16.86 15.88 -17.59
CA GLY A 141 17.67 16.75 -16.72
C GLY A 141 17.31 16.64 -15.24
N ASP A 142 17.66 17.68 -14.49
CA ASP A 142 17.62 17.63 -13.02
C ASP A 142 16.28 18.07 -12.44
N GLU A 143 15.48 18.82 -13.20
CA GLU A 143 14.16 19.25 -12.77
C GLU A 143 13.20 18.06 -12.69
N ARG A 144 12.45 18.00 -11.59
CA ARG A 144 11.44 16.96 -11.36
C ARG A 144 10.01 17.46 -11.52
N LEU A 145 9.81 18.77 -11.62
CA LEU A 145 8.51 19.42 -11.73
C LEU A 145 8.45 20.38 -12.91
N ALA A 146 7.34 20.36 -13.64
CA ALA A 146 7.02 21.36 -14.65
C ALA A 146 5.51 21.62 -14.69
N LEU A 147 5.13 22.80 -15.16
CA LEU A 147 3.74 23.16 -15.40
C LEU A 147 3.46 23.14 -16.91
N LEU A 148 2.43 22.41 -17.33
CA LEU A 148 1.92 22.39 -18.70
C LEU A 148 0.54 23.03 -18.73
N THR A 149 0.33 24.05 -19.56
CA THR A 149 -0.96 24.74 -19.62
C THR A 149 -1.30 25.27 -21.01
N ASN A 150 -2.58 25.32 -21.35
CA ASN A 150 -3.11 26.05 -22.50
C ASN A 150 -3.96 27.26 -22.05
N GLY A 151 -3.79 27.70 -20.81
CA GLY A 151 -4.60 28.72 -20.14
C GLY A 151 -5.91 28.20 -19.56
N ARG A 152 -6.60 27.27 -20.24
CA ARG A 152 -7.85 26.65 -19.74
C ARG A 152 -7.55 25.52 -18.75
N GLN A 153 -6.72 24.59 -19.16
CA GLN A 153 -6.24 23.49 -18.34
C GLN A 153 -4.83 23.77 -17.85
N TRP A 154 -4.57 23.43 -16.60
CA TRP A 154 -3.29 23.64 -15.94
C TRP A 154 -2.86 22.32 -15.32
N ARG A 155 -1.77 21.74 -15.78
CA ARG A 155 -1.29 20.43 -15.33
C ARG A 155 0.08 20.58 -14.68
N LEU A 156 0.15 20.33 -13.37
CA LEU A 156 1.42 20.20 -12.68
C LEU A 156 1.91 18.77 -12.88
N VAL A 157 3.08 18.62 -13.49
CA VAL A 157 3.67 17.33 -13.84
C VAL A 157 4.90 17.09 -12.98
N PHE A 158 4.95 15.91 -12.37
CA PHE A 158 6.15 15.33 -11.79
C PHE A 158 6.65 14.18 -12.65
N ALA A 159 7.97 14.08 -12.84
CA ALA A 159 8.59 12.91 -13.44
C ALA A 159 9.84 12.47 -12.66
N GLY A 160 9.87 11.19 -12.28
CA GLY A 160 11.06 10.45 -11.89
C GLY A 160 11.66 9.70 -13.09
N LEU A 161 12.65 8.84 -12.82
CA LEU A 161 13.34 8.06 -13.85
C LEU A 161 12.39 7.12 -14.61
N ASP A 162 11.53 6.44 -13.87
CA ASP A 162 10.60 5.40 -14.30
C ASP A 162 9.13 5.79 -14.11
N VAL A 163 8.84 6.63 -13.11
CA VAL A 163 7.47 7.06 -12.78
C VAL A 163 7.15 8.48 -13.23
N ASP A 164 5.87 8.77 -13.48
CA ASP A 164 5.35 10.13 -13.61
C ASP A 164 4.00 10.28 -12.89
N ALA A 165 3.68 11.49 -12.45
CA ALA A 165 2.39 11.79 -11.85
C ALA A 165 2.00 13.24 -12.15
N TRP A 166 0.72 13.54 -12.12
CA TRP A 166 0.22 14.89 -12.35
C TRP A 166 -1.12 15.14 -11.67
N CYS A 167 -1.38 16.40 -11.37
CA CYS A 167 -2.70 16.92 -11.08
C CYS A 167 -3.05 18.04 -12.06
N GLU A 168 -4.33 18.21 -12.35
CA GLU A 168 -4.82 19.16 -13.34
C GLU A 168 -6.04 19.94 -12.84
N TRP A 169 -5.95 21.26 -13.00
CA TRP A 169 -7.05 22.20 -12.81
C TRP A 169 -7.73 22.51 -14.14
N ASP A 170 -9.03 22.79 -14.06
CA ASP A 170 -9.84 23.32 -15.16
C ASP A 170 -10.37 24.71 -14.81
N ALA A 171 -10.02 25.71 -15.63
CA ALA A 171 -10.45 27.09 -15.47
C ALA A 171 -11.97 27.26 -15.60
N ASP A 172 -12.66 26.36 -16.31
CA ASP A 172 -14.13 26.33 -16.37
C ASP A 172 -14.76 26.16 -14.99
N LEU A 173 -14.03 25.55 -14.05
CA LEU A 173 -14.48 25.23 -12.71
C LEU A 173 -13.94 26.21 -11.64
N TRP A 174 -13.23 27.28 -12.02
CA TRP A 174 -12.59 28.20 -11.04
C TRP A 174 -13.61 29.04 -10.25
N PHE A 175 -14.84 29.17 -10.75
CA PHE A 175 -15.93 29.88 -10.11
C PHE A 175 -17.18 29.01 -10.02
N GLU A 176 -17.76 28.93 -8.83
CA GLU A 176 -18.97 28.17 -8.55
C GLU A 176 -19.96 29.06 -7.79
N ALA A 177 -21.22 29.11 -8.25
CA ALA A 177 -22.26 29.96 -7.66
C ALA A 177 -21.84 31.44 -7.44
N GLY A 178 -20.97 31.97 -8.31
CA GLY A 178 -20.47 33.34 -8.25
C GLY A 178 -19.33 33.59 -7.26
N ALA A 179 -18.83 32.57 -6.58
CA ALA A 179 -17.69 32.63 -5.67
C ALA A 179 -16.48 31.85 -6.20
N LEU A 180 -15.30 32.12 -5.65
CA LEU A 180 -14.08 31.39 -5.99
C LEU A 180 -14.16 29.93 -5.52
N ALA A 181 -13.93 28.99 -6.42
CA ALA A 181 -14.02 27.57 -6.11
C ALA A 181 -12.87 27.10 -5.20
N PRO A 182 -13.06 26.03 -4.40
CA PRO A 182 -12.01 25.46 -3.54
C PRO A 182 -10.73 25.07 -4.30
N GLN A 183 -10.84 24.59 -5.54
CA GLN A 183 -9.66 24.20 -6.33
C GLN A 183 -8.70 25.36 -6.64
N VAL A 184 -9.16 26.62 -6.66
CA VAL A 184 -8.27 27.78 -6.84
C VAL A 184 -7.40 27.98 -5.60
N HIS A 185 -7.88 27.62 -4.42
CA HIS A 185 -7.06 27.64 -3.21
C HIS A 185 -5.94 26.61 -3.30
N VAL A 186 -6.24 25.42 -3.82
CA VAL A 186 -5.23 24.38 -4.08
C VAL A 186 -4.22 24.85 -5.14
N LEU A 187 -4.68 25.46 -6.24
CA LEU A 187 -3.80 26.05 -7.25
C LEU A 187 -2.82 27.02 -6.60
N ARG A 188 -3.32 27.94 -5.77
CA ARG A 188 -2.49 28.96 -5.12
C ARG A 188 -1.56 28.40 -4.05
N THR A 189 -1.89 27.28 -3.42
CA THR A 189 -1.03 26.62 -2.44
C THR A 189 0.10 25.83 -3.13
N LEU A 190 -0.23 25.05 -4.17
CA LEU A 190 0.76 24.22 -4.87
C LEU A 190 1.62 25.04 -5.83
N LEU A 191 1.04 26.06 -6.47
CA LEU A 191 1.76 27.00 -7.33
C LEU A 191 2.11 28.27 -6.57
N ALA A 192 2.71 28.15 -5.38
CA ALA A 192 3.30 29.27 -4.66
C ALA A 192 4.81 29.24 -4.76
N PRO A 193 5.53 30.38 -4.84
CA PRO A 193 7.00 30.40 -4.80
C PRO A 193 7.57 29.58 -3.65
N GLN A 194 6.97 29.69 -2.45
CA GLN A 194 7.39 28.95 -1.25
C GLN A 194 7.31 27.43 -1.40
N ALA A 195 6.45 26.92 -2.28
CA ALA A 195 6.33 25.49 -2.55
C ALA A 195 7.51 24.96 -3.39
N PHE A 196 8.15 25.83 -4.18
CA PHE A 196 9.29 25.53 -5.05
C PHE A 196 10.64 25.97 -4.47
N THR A 197 10.66 26.83 -3.45
CA THR A 197 11.89 27.31 -2.81
C THR A 197 12.36 26.38 -1.70
N PRO A 198 13.57 25.81 -1.80
CA PRO A 198 14.20 25.07 -0.70
C PRO A 198 14.32 25.93 0.57
N PRO A 199 14.05 25.39 1.76
CA PRO A 199 14.23 26.13 3.01
C PRO A 199 15.70 26.35 3.39
N ALA A 200 16.62 25.51 2.89
CA ALA A 200 18.07 25.61 3.08
C ALA A 200 18.80 24.93 1.91
N ASP A 201 20.07 25.28 1.70
CA ASP A 201 20.92 24.66 0.68
C ASP A 201 21.02 23.14 0.89
N GLY A 202 20.88 22.37 -0.19
CA GLY A 202 20.89 20.91 -0.16
C GLY A 202 19.56 20.25 0.24
N GLN A 203 18.55 21.00 0.67
CA GLN A 203 17.21 20.45 0.94
C GLN A 203 16.31 20.49 -0.30
N SER A 204 15.36 19.56 -0.39
CA SER A 204 14.32 19.60 -1.42
C SER A 204 13.28 20.68 -1.13
N ALA A 205 12.74 21.29 -2.18
CA ALA A 205 11.60 22.20 -2.07
C ALA A 205 10.40 21.51 -1.39
N PRO A 206 9.59 22.22 -0.57
CA PRO A 206 8.50 21.60 0.19
C PRO A 206 7.53 20.75 -0.64
N LEU A 207 7.17 21.22 -1.83
CA LEU A 207 6.29 20.47 -2.73
C LEU A 207 6.94 19.19 -3.24
N LEU A 208 8.20 19.28 -3.70
CA LEU A 208 8.94 18.11 -4.18
C LEU A 208 9.15 17.10 -3.06
N ALA A 209 9.53 17.56 -1.86
CA ALA A 209 9.68 16.71 -0.68
C ALA A 209 8.37 16.00 -0.32
N ALA A 210 7.23 16.71 -0.36
CA ALA A 210 5.91 16.12 -0.11
C ALA A 210 5.50 15.08 -1.16
N ILE A 211 5.83 15.31 -2.44
CA ILE A 211 5.58 14.34 -3.53
C ILE A 211 6.44 13.08 -3.34
N LEU A 212 7.73 13.24 -3.03
CA LEU A 212 8.64 12.12 -2.78
C LEU A 212 8.23 11.33 -1.52
N ASP A 213 7.82 12.01 -0.46
CA ASP A 213 7.37 11.38 0.78
C ASP A 213 6.01 10.67 0.59
N SER A 214 5.08 11.23 -0.19
CA SER A 214 3.84 10.54 -0.56
C SER A 214 4.12 9.23 -1.30
N ARG A 215 5.08 9.24 -2.22
CA ARG A 215 5.51 8.05 -2.95
C ARG A 215 6.21 7.03 -2.08
N LYS A 216 7.14 7.47 -1.21
CA LYS A 216 7.81 6.59 -0.26
C LYS A 216 6.78 5.92 0.65
N GLY A 217 5.83 6.68 1.17
CA GLY A 217 4.70 6.16 1.93
C GLY A 217 3.87 5.14 1.15
N GLN A 218 3.60 5.39 -0.14
CA GLN A 218 2.90 4.44 -1.00
C GLN A 218 3.71 3.14 -1.22
N ALA A 219 5.03 3.23 -1.42
CA ALA A 219 5.90 2.08 -1.60
C ALA A 219 6.01 1.22 -0.34
N GLU A 220 6.20 1.85 0.83
CA GLU A 220 6.18 1.17 2.12
C GLU A 220 4.81 0.53 2.41
N LEU A 221 3.73 1.26 2.13
CA LEU A 221 2.36 0.72 2.20
C LEU A 221 2.17 -0.44 1.21
N SER A 222 2.79 -0.39 0.03
CA SER A 222 2.79 -1.47 -0.96
C SER A 222 3.41 -2.74 -0.44
N ALA A 223 4.63 -2.65 0.07
CA ALA A 223 5.34 -3.81 0.61
C ALA A 223 4.58 -4.39 1.81
N ALA A 224 4.14 -3.52 2.73
CA ALA A 224 3.38 -3.93 3.90
C ALA A 224 2.04 -4.58 3.51
N LEU A 225 1.28 -3.99 2.60
CA LEU A 225 0.00 -4.54 2.16
C LEU A 225 0.19 -5.83 1.35
N GLY A 226 1.24 -5.93 0.53
CA GLY A 226 1.57 -7.14 -0.24
C GLY A 226 1.73 -8.36 0.65
N GLU A 227 2.58 -8.24 1.67
CA GLU A 227 2.78 -9.30 2.66
C GLU A 227 1.49 -9.60 3.44
N ARG A 228 0.75 -8.55 3.76
CA ARG A 228 -0.52 -8.68 4.47
C ARG A 228 -1.58 -9.43 3.68
N VAL A 229 -1.68 -9.17 2.38
CA VAL A 229 -2.56 -9.86 1.44
C VAL A 229 -2.10 -11.29 1.20
N ARG A 230 -0.79 -11.55 1.12
CA ARG A 230 -0.23 -12.91 1.06
C ARG A 230 -0.67 -13.76 2.24
N GLU A 231 -0.54 -13.24 3.46
CA GLU A 231 -1.03 -13.92 4.65
C GLU A 231 -2.56 -14.15 4.61
N ALA A 232 -3.34 -13.24 4.00
CA ALA A 232 -4.77 -13.44 3.82
C ALA A 232 -5.08 -14.62 2.86
N VAL A 233 -4.29 -14.79 1.81
CA VAL A 233 -4.37 -15.95 0.90
C VAL A 233 -4.05 -17.24 1.67
N GLU A 234 -3.03 -17.20 2.52
CA GLU A 234 -2.66 -18.36 3.33
C GLU A 234 -3.74 -18.75 4.34
N LEU A 235 -4.32 -17.77 5.05
CA LEU A 235 -5.46 -17.99 5.94
C LEU A 235 -6.65 -18.60 5.19
N LEU A 236 -6.91 -18.15 3.97
CA LEU A 236 -7.99 -18.69 3.14
C LEU A 236 -7.76 -20.17 2.81
N VAL A 237 -6.54 -20.53 2.40
CA VAL A 237 -6.17 -21.93 2.09
C VAL A 237 -6.28 -22.80 3.33
N GLN A 238 -5.78 -22.32 4.48
CA GLN A 238 -5.82 -23.04 5.75
C GLN A 238 -7.26 -23.30 6.21
N ALA A 239 -8.13 -22.29 6.14
CA ALA A 239 -9.55 -22.41 6.50
C ALA A 239 -10.32 -23.44 5.63
N HIS A 240 -9.81 -23.76 4.44
CA HIS A 240 -10.35 -24.78 3.54
C HIS A 240 -9.53 -26.08 3.49
N GLY A 241 -8.47 -26.20 4.29
CA GLY A 241 -7.41 -27.20 4.13
C GLY A 241 -7.92 -28.65 4.03
N ASP A 242 -8.78 -29.06 4.96
CA ASP A 242 -9.33 -30.43 5.01
C ASP A 242 -10.15 -30.75 3.74
N VAL A 243 -10.96 -29.79 3.28
CA VAL A 243 -11.81 -29.99 2.09
C VAL A 243 -10.98 -29.90 0.80
N LEU A 244 -9.96 -29.05 0.75
CA LEU A 244 -9.01 -29.00 -0.36
C LEU A 244 -8.21 -30.30 -0.46
N HIS A 245 -7.79 -30.89 0.67
CA HIS A 245 -7.13 -32.19 0.66
C HIS A 245 -8.04 -33.28 0.07
N ASP A 246 -9.29 -33.32 0.50
CA ASP A 246 -10.25 -34.34 0.06
C ASP A 246 -10.70 -34.18 -1.39
N ARG A 247 -10.94 -32.93 -1.85
CA ARG A 247 -11.56 -32.65 -3.16
C ARG A 247 -10.56 -32.20 -4.23
N CYS A 248 -9.37 -31.81 -3.84
CA CYS A 248 -8.31 -31.28 -4.70
C CYS A 248 -6.94 -31.92 -4.44
N GLY A 249 -6.86 -33.09 -3.80
CA GLY A 249 -5.59 -33.77 -3.55
C GLY A 249 -4.81 -34.17 -4.82
N ASP A 250 -5.50 -34.30 -5.95
CA ASP A 250 -4.91 -34.55 -7.28
C ASP A 250 -4.62 -33.26 -8.08
N VAL A 251 -5.03 -32.10 -7.57
CA VAL A 251 -4.82 -30.80 -8.21
C VAL A 251 -3.43 -30.27 -7.86
N ALA A 252 -2.74 -29.73 -8.86
CA ALA A 252 -1.43 -29.11 -8.63
C ALA A 252 -1.53 -27.98 -7.57
N PRO A 253 -0.63 -27.91 -6.57
CA PRO A 253 -0.62 -26.86 -5.55
C PRO A 253 -0.67 -25.44 -6.11
N ALA A 254 0.03 -25.18 -7.22
CA ALA A 254 0.01 -23.89 -7.89
C ALA A 254 -1.39 -23.49 -8.40
N ALA A 255 -2.25 -24.45 -8.77
CA ALA A 255 -3.62 -24.16 -9.18
C ALA A 255 -4.51 -23.82 -7.98
N VAL A 256 -4.35 -24.53 -6.85
CA VAL A 256 -5.02 -24.19 -5.58
C VAL A 256 -4.62 -22.79 -5.11
N TYR A 257 -3.32 -22.49 -5.17
CA TYR A 257 -2.80 -21.17 -4.82
C TYR A 257 -3.40 -20.05 -5.68
N ARG A 258 -3.35 -20.20 -7.01
CA ARG A 258 -3.93 -19.21 -7.93
C ARG A 258 -5.43 -19.03 -7.73
N ALA A 259 -6.17 -20.08 -7.36
CA ALA A 259 -7.58 -19.97 -7.01
C ALA A 259 -7.77 -19.14 -5.73
N ALA A 260 -6.97 -19.39 -4.69
CA ALA A 260 -7.02 -18.63 -3.45
C ALA A 260 -6.65 -17.15 -3.67
N VAL A 261 -5.59 -16.88 -4.45
CA VAL A 261 -5.22 -15.51 -4.88
C VAL A 261 -6.39 -14.84 -5.59
N ARG A 262 -7.05 -15.53 -6.54
CA ARG A 262 -8.20 -14.98 -7.26
C ARG A 262 -9.34 -14.58 -6.31
N VAL A 263 -9.63 -15.38 -5.29
CA VAL A 263 -10.66 -15.06 -4.29
C VAL A 263 -10.27 -13.86 -3.43
N VAL A 264 -9.02 -13.77 -2.98
CA VAL A 264 -8.53 -12.61 -2.22
C VAL A 264 -8.52 -11.34 -3.08
N MET A 265 -8.14 -11.45 -4.36
CA MET A 265 -8.19 -10.31 -5.29
C MET A 265 -9.61 -9.80 -5.54
N ARG A 266 -10.64 -10.66 -5.49
CA ARG A 266 -12.04 -10.19 -5.51
C ARG A 266 -12.33 -9.27 -4.33
N LEU A 267 -11.81 -9.57 -3.14
CA LEU A 267 -11.98 -8.72 -1.96
C LEU A 267 -11.24 -7.39 -2.09
N VAL A 268 -9.98 -7.42 -2.56
CA VAL A 268 -9.20 -6.20 -2.83
C VAL A 268 -9.91 -5.29 -3.82
N VAL A 269 -10.41 -5.85 -4.93
CA VAL A 269 -11.15 -5.10 -5.96
C VAL A 269 -12.48 -4.56 -5.42
N VAL A 270 -13.20 -5.31 -4.57
CA VAL A 270 -14.41 -4.79 -3.92
C VAL A 270 -14.09 -3.63 -2.98
N LEU A 271 -13.06 -3.74 -2.14
CA LEU A 271 -12.64 -2.65 -1.24
C LEU A 271 -12.26 -1.39 -2.03
N PHE A 272 -11.58 -1.56 -3.17
CA PHE A 272 -11.27 -0.48 -4.10
C PHE A 272 -12.53 0.13 -4.74
N ALA A 273 -13.50 -0.70 -5.13
CA ALA A 273 -14.75 -0.25 -5.71
C ALA A 273 -15.64 0.47 -4.68
N GLU A 274 -15.65 0.01 -3.42
CA GLU A 274 -16.31 0.69 -2.31
C GLU A 274 -15.66 2.04 -2.00
N SER A 275 -14.32 2.15 -2.01
CA SER A 275 -13.63 3.41 -1.70
C SER A 275 -13.83 4.51 -2.75
N ARG A 276 -14.13 4.12 -4.00
CA ARG A 276 -14.39 5.03 -5.14
C ARG A 276 -15.87 5.20 -5.47
N ASP A 277 -16.77 4.78 -4.58
CA ASP A 277 -18.22 4.87 -4.75
C ASP A 277 -18.73 4.19 -6.05
N LEU A 278 -17.99 3.20 -6.58
CA LEU A 278 -18.43 2.34 -7.68
C LEU A 278 -19.46 1.30 -7.23
N LEU A 279 -19.47 0.99 -5.93
CA LEU A 279 -20.48 0.17 -5.27
C LEU A 279 -21.28 1.04 -4.29
N PRO A 280 -22.59 0.76 -4.08
CA PRO A 280 -23.49 1.65 -3.36
C PRO A 280 -23.31 1.55 -1.83
N ARG A 281 -22.11 1.86 -1.31
CA ARG A 281 -21.78 1.75 0.13
C ARG A 281 -22.71 2.58 1.03
N GLY A 282 -23.24 3.68 0.51
CA GLY A 282 -24.20 4.55 1.22
C GLY A 282 -25.62 3.97 1.31
N ASN A 283 -25.93 2.90 0.56
CA ASN A 283 -27.20 2.21 0.66
C ASN A 283 -27.19 1.28 1.88
N ALA A 284 -28.11 1.47 2.82
CA ALA A 284 -28.17 0.69 4.06
C ALA A 284 -28.34 -0.82 3.82
N LEU A 285 -29.06 -1.22 2.77
CA LEU A 285 -29.25 -2.63 2.41
C LEU A 285 -27.94 -3.22 1.89
N TYR A 286 -27.24 -2.51 0.99
CA TYR A 286 -25.91 -2.94 0.54
C TYR A 286 -24.96 -3.07 1.74
N HIS A 287 -24.85 -2.00 2.55
CA HIS A 287 -23.94 -1.95 3.69
C HIS A 287 -24.19 -3.08 4.70
N GLY A 288 -25.45 -3.37 5.02
CA GLY A 288 -25.81 -4.39 6.01
C GLY A 288 -25.82 -5.83 5.47
N ALA A 289 -26.09 -6.05 4.18
CA ALA A 289 -26.27 -7.41 3.65
C ALA A 289 -25.14 -7.89 2.73
N TYR A 290 -24.33 -7.00 2.15
CA TYR A 290 -23.32 -7.35 1.15
C TYR A 290 -21.95 -6.72 1.41
N GLY A 291 -21.93 -5.42 1.70
CA GLY A 291 -20.70 -4.62 1.72
C GLY A 291 -19.64 -5.15 2.69
N VAL A 292 -18.38 -5.08 2.25
CA VAL A 292 -17.23 -5.59 3.02
C VAL A 292 -16.98 -4.70 4.24
N GLY A 293 -17.04 -3.37 4.06
CA GLY A 293 -16.89 -2.43 5.18
C GLY A 293 -17.91 -2.69 6.31
N GLY A 294 -19.18 -2.88 5.96
CA GLY A 294 -20.23 -3.17 6.94
C GLY A 294 -20.06 -4.52 7.64
N LEU A 295 -19.62 -5.55 6.89
CA LEU A 295 -19.30 -6.86 7.47
C LEU A 295 -18.12 -6.75 8.46
N LEU A 296 -17.06 -6.03 8.09
CA LEU A 296 -15.90 -5.84 8.95
C LEU A 296 -16.27 -5.11 10.25
N ASP A 297 -17.10 -4.07 10.18
CA ASP A 297 -17.59 -3.35 11.35
C ASP A 297 -18.40 -4.25 12.30
N GLU A 298 -19.25 -5.11 11.75
CA GLU A 298 -20.04 -6.08 12.52
C GLU A 298 -19.15 -7.11 13.22
N LEU A 299 -18.19 -7.68 12.49
CA LEU A 299 -17.24 -8.66 13.02
C LEU A 299 -16.32 -8.05 14.08
N ALA A 300 -15.78 -6.85 13.84
CA ALA A 300 -14.92 -6.16 14.81
C ALA A 300 -15.66 -5.87 16.13
N LYS A 301 -16.93 -5.44 16.05
CA LYS A 301 -17.78 -5.24 17.25
C LYS A 301 -18.07 -6.56 17.98
N ALA A 302 -18.18 -7.67 17.26
CA ALA A 302 -18.40 -8.97 17.86
C ALA A 302 -17.11 -9.52 18.52
N GLU A 303 -15.95 -9.33 17.90
CA GLU A 303 -14.65 -9.72 18.45
C GLU A 303 -14.37 -8.98 19.76
N ALA A 304 -14.61 -7.66 19.79
CA ALA A 304 -14.45 -6.82 20.97
C ALA A 304 -15.36 -7.20 22.15
N ARG A 305 -16.44 -7.97 21.91
CA ARG A 305 -17.38 -8.45 22.96
C ARG A 305 -17.07 -9.86 23.46
N GLY A 306 -15.91 -10.42 23.11
CA GLY A 306 -15.45 -11.73 23.57
C GLY A 306 -15.49 -12.78 22.46
N GLY A 307 -14.71 -12.54 21.39
CA GLY A 307 -14.62 -13.23 20.08
C GLY A 307 -14.74 -14.75 19.99
N SER A 308 -14.78 -15.47 21.11
CA SER A 308 -15.11 -16.91 21.19
C SER A 308 -16.36 -17.32 20.38
N ARG A 309 -17.35 -16.44 20.27
CA ARG A 309 -18.57 -16.68 19.48
C ARG A 309 -18.29 -16.75 17.98
N LEU A 310 -17.37 -15.93 17.47
CA LEU A 310 -17.04 -15.87 16.04
C LEU A 310 -16.40 -17.17 15.54
N ALA A 311 -15.77 -17.94 16.42
CA ALA A 311 -15.22 -19.25 16.07
C ALA A 311 -16.30 -20.32 15.83
N ARG A 312 -17.57 -20.05 16.17
CA ARG A 312 -18.70 -20.99 16.08
C ARG A 312 -19.83 -20.48 15.17
N THR A 313 -19.65 -19.34 14.52
CA THR A 313 -20.60 -18.78 13.56
C THR A 313 -19.97 -18.77 12.16
N PHE A 314 -20.79 -18.90 11.11
CA PHE A 314 -20.33 -19.21 9.75
C PHE A 314 -21.16 -18.46 8.68
N SER A 315 -21.65 -17.26 8.99
CA SER A 315 -22.50 -16.47 8.08
C SER A 315 -21.71 -15.46 7.24
N ALA A 316 -20.49 -15.10 7.65
CA ALA A 316 -19.67 -14.09 6.99
C ALA A 316 -19.16 -14.55 5.62
N TRP A 317 -18.71 -15.80 5.48
CA TRP A 317 -18.20 -16.31 4.20
C TRP A 317 -19.29 -16.40 3.12
N PRO A 318 -20.48 -16.99 3.38
CA PRO A 318 -21.60 -16.94 2.44
C PRO A 318 -22.01 -15.53 2.01
N ARG A 319 -21.92 -14.54 2.90
CA ARG A 319 -22.18 -13.13 2.58
C ARG A 319 -21.17 -12.57 1.57
N LEU A 320 -19.88 -12.85 1.74
CA LEU A 320 -18.84 -12.46 0.76
C LEU A 320 -19.07 -13.13 -0.60
N LEU A 321 -19.45 -14.41 -0.61
CA LEU A 321 -19.80 -15.12 -1.86
C LEU A 321 -21.02 -14.51 -2.56
N ALA A 322 -22.04 -14.11 -1.78
CA ALA A 322 -23.21 -13.41 -2.31
C ALA A 322 -22.83 -12.04 -2.92
N LEU A 323 -21.92 -11.31 -2.29
CA LEU A 323 -21.36 -10.07 -2.82
C LEU A 323 -20.61 -10.29 -4.13
N PHE A 324 -19.77 -11.33 -4.25
CA PHE A 324 -19.09 -11.64 -5.51
C PHE A 324 -20.08 -11.90 -6.65
N ARG A 325 -21.16 -12.62 -6.38
CA ARG A 325 -22.24 -12.86 -7.35
C ARG A 325 -23.00 -11.58 -7.69
N LEU A 326 -23.27 -10.72 -6.70
CA LEU A 326 -23.91 -9.42 -6.90
C LEU A 326 -23.06 -8.51 -7.82
N VAL A 327 -21.74 -8.49 -7.63
CA VAL A 327 -20.83 -7.72 -8.48
C VAL A 327 -20.80 -8.27 -9.91
N HIS A 328 -20.74 -9.59 -10.07
CA HIS A 328 -20.71 -10.23 -11.38
C HIS A 328 -22.03 -10.04 -12.17
N HIS A 329 -23.16 -10.38 -11.56
CA HIS A 329 -24.47 -10.39 -12.22
C HIS A 329 -25.22 -9.07 -12.13
N GLY A 330 -24.83 -8.17 -11.24
CA GLY A 330 -25.56 -6.95 -10.93
C GLY A 330 -26.88 -7.22 -10.21
N SER A 331 -27.62 -6.13 -9.95
CA SER A 331 -28.98 -6.15 -9.44
C SER A 331 -29.78 -5.03 -10.06
N HIS A 332 -30.92 -5.38 -10.65
CA HIS A 332 -31.90 -4.43 -11.19
C HIS A 332 -32.99 -4.07 -10.17
N HIS A 333 -32.89 -4.58 -8.94
CA HIS A 333 -33.90 -4.33 -7.93
C HIS A 333 -33.90 -2.84 -7.53
N PRO A 334 -35.05 -2.15 -7.48
CA PRO A 334 -35.09 -0.70 -7.22
C PRO A 334 -34.45 -0.27 -5.90
N ALA A 335 -34.55 -1.12 -4.87
CA ALA A 335 -33.93 -0.85 -3.56
C ALA A 335 -32.41 -1.10 -3.52
N LEU A 336 -31.84 -1.79 -4.51
CA LEU A 336 -30.42 -2.09 -4.62
C LEU A 336 -30.00 -2.16 -6.09
N PRO A 337 -29.93 -1.02 -6.79
CA PRO A 337 -29.42 -0.99 -8.15
C PRO A 337 -27.90 -1.16 -8.15
N VAL A 338 -27.39 -2.20 -8.80
CA VAL A 338 -25.96 -2.47 -8.97
C VAL A 338 -25.72 -2.87 -10.43
N PRO A 339 -24.83 -2.19 -11.17
CA PRO A 339 -24.46 -2.62 -12.53
C PRO A 339 -23.86 -4.02 -12.54
N ALA A 340 -24.11 -4.78 -13.61
CA ALA A 340 -23.42 -6.04 -13.84
C ALA A 340 -21.99 -5.76 -14.35
N TYR A 341 -21.00 -5.89 -13.47
CA TYR A 341 -19.60 -5.66 -13.83
C TYR A 341 -18.99 -6.85 -14.59
N GLY A 342 -19.53 -8.06 -14.39
CA GLY A 342 -19.08 -9.27 -15.08
C GLY A 342 -17.60 -9.57 -14.88
N GLY A 343 -16.92 -9.93 -15.97
CA GLY A 343 -15.49 -10.19 -16.02
C GLY A 343 -15.09 -11.55 -15.44
N GLU A 344 -13.93 -12.06 -15.86
CA GLU A 344 -13.46 -13.37 -15.40
C GLU A 344 -13.21 -13.37 -13.90
N LEU A 345 -12.65 -12.30 -13.32
CA LEU A 345 -12.30 -12.26 -11.90
C LEU A 345 -13.46 -12.69 -11.00
N PHE A 346 -14.67 -12.14 -11.20
CA PHE A 346 -15.87 -12.44 -10.40
C PHE A 346 -16.76 -13.55 -10.99
N ALA A 347 -16.40 -14.14 -12.13
CA ALA A 347 -17.16 -15.24 -12.71
C ALA A 347 -17.23 -16.42 -11.72
N PRO A 348 -18.43 -16.96 -11.42
CA PRO A 348 -18.59 -18.14 -10.58
C PRO A 348 -17.88 -19.35 -11.17
N ALA A 349 -17.32 -20.21 -10.31
CA ALA A 349 -16.60 -21.40 -10.76
C ALA A 349 -17.56 -22.54 -11.16
N ALA A 350 -17.30 -23.15 -12.32
CA ALA A 350 -18.02 -24.35 -12.76
C ALA A 350 -17.43 -25.61 -12.09
N GLY A 351 -18.28 -26.42 -11.46
CA GLY A 351 -17.86 -27.59 -10.67
C GLY A 351 -17.46 -28.85 -11.46
N GLY A 352 -17.41 -28.77 -12.80
CA GLY A 352 -17.18 -29.91 -13.70
C GLY A 352 -15.92 -29.81 -14.56
N ASP A 353 -15.11 -28.78 -14.39
CA ASP A 353 -13.97 -28.54 -15.28
C ASP A 353 -12.80 -29.50 -15.00
N ARG A 354 -12.13 -29.94 -16.08
CA ARG A 354 -10.85 -30.68 -15.99
C ARG A 354 -9.71 -29.78 -15.51
N ASP A 355 -9.92 -28.47 -15.49
CA ASP A 355 -8.97 -27.49 -15.02
C ASP A 355 -8.89 -27.49 -13.48
N GLY A 356 -7.68 -27.69 -12.96
CA GLY A 356 -7.42 -27.69 -11.53
C GLY A 356 -7.73 -26.36 -10.85
N LEU A 357 -7.53 -25.24 -11.56
CA LEU A 357 -7.82 -23.90 -11.02
C LEU A 357 -9.33 -23.72 -10.82
N ALA A 358 -10.15 -24.03 -11.83
CA ALA A 358 -11.61 -23.98 -11.73
C ALA A 358 -12.15 -24.89 -10.62
N ARG A 359 -11.62 -26.12 -10.48
CA ARG A 359 -11.99 -27.04 -9.39
C ARG A 359 -11.69 -26.47 -8.00
N ALA A 360 -10.48 -25.95 -7.79
CA ALA A 360 -10.10 -25.34 -6.51
C ALA A 360 -10.97 -24.11 -6.20
N LEU A 361 -11.23 -23.26 -7.20
CA LEU A 361 -12.11 -22.10 -7.06
C LEU A 361 -13.54 -22.53 -6.70
N HIS A 362 -14.04 -23.59 -7.32
CA HIS A 362 -15.35 -24.16 -7.00
C HIS A 362 -15.43 -24.66 -5.56
N VAL A 363 -14.36 -25.26 -5.04
CA VAL A 363 -14.29 -25.67 -3.62
C VAL A 363 -14.38 -24.44 -2.69
N PHE A 364 -13.62 -23.38 -2.95
CA PHE A 364 -13.70 -22.14 -2.16
C PHE A 364 -15.11 -21.52 -2.14
N GLU A 365 -15.85 -21.64 -3.25
CA GLU A 365 -17.19 -21.06 -3.39
C GLU A 365 -18.33 -21.95 -2.87
N THR A 366 -18.13 -23.26 -2.73
CA THR A 366 -19.23 -24.21 -2.45
C THR A 366 -19.09 -25.02 -1.18
N ALA A 367 -17.87 -25.24 -0.69
CA ALA A 367 -17.63 -26.13 0.43
C ALA A 367 -18.32 -25.67 1.73
N THR A 368 -18.52 -24.36 1.91
CA THR A 368 -19.24 -23.78 3.05
C THR A 368 -20.73 -24.17 3.13
N PHE A 369 -21.32 -24.63 2.02
CA PHE A 369 -22.73 -25.03 1.96
C PHE A 369 -22.91 -26.54 2.19
N ASP A 370 -21.82 -27.27 2.43
CA ASP A 370 -21.89 -28.67 2.80
C ASP A 370 -22.33 -28.82 4.26
N ALA A 371 -23.57 -29.29 4.47
CA ALA A 371 -24.13 -29.47 5.80
C ALA A 371 -23.34 -30.44 6.69
N SER A 372 -22.47 -31.28 6.11
CA SER A 372 -21.63 -32.22 6.86
C SER A 372 -20.38 -31.57 7.47
N ARG A 373 -20.01 -30.35 7.05
CA ARG A 373 -18.78 -29.69 7.48
C ARG A 373 -18.99 -28.18 7.66
N ALA A 374 -18.83 -27.71 8.89
CA ALA A 374 -18.72 -26.28 9.15
C ALA A 374 -17.27 -25.85 8.87
N ILE A 375 -17.09 -25.04 7.82
CA ILE A 375 -15.79 -24.49 7.41
C ILE A 375 -15.86 -22.97 7.32
N VAL A 376 -14.71 -22.30 7.47
CA VAL A 376 -14.58 -20.84 7.38
C VAL A 376 -15.49 -20.10 8.36
N SER A 377 -15.14 -20.19 9.63
CA SER A 377 -15.78 -19.43 10.70
C SER A 377 -15.71 -17.93 10.48
N ASP A 378 -16.64 -17.19 11.08
CA ASP A 378 -16.66 -15.73 11.04
C ASP A 378 -15.38 -15.12 11.62
N ARG A 379 -14.70 -15.82 12.54
CA ARG A 379 -13.38 -15.44 13.04
C ARG A 379 -12.31 -15.53 11.96
N GLU A 380 -12.30 -16.59 11.16
CA GLU A 380 -11.36 -16.74 10.05
C GLU A 380 -11.61 -15.68 8.98
N VAL A 381 -12.90 -15.39 8.67
CA VAL A 381 -13.27 -14.28 7.78
C VAL A 381 -12.83 -12.95 8.35
N TYR A 382 -13.03 -12.69 9.65
CA TYR A 382 -12.59 -11.46 10.28
C TYR A 382 -11.08 -11.27 10.16
N ARG A 383 -10.28 -12.29 10.49
CA ARG A 383 -8.82 -12.25 10.37
C ARG A 383 -8.39 -12.01 8.93
N LEU A 384 -9.00 -12.70 7.98
CA LEU A 384 -8.73 -12.54 6.56
C LEU A 384 -9.00 -11.09 6.11
N LEU A 385 -10.18 -10.54 6.45
CA LEU A 385 -10.54 -9.17 6.09
C LEU A 385 -9.64 -8.15 6.79
N GLU A 386 -9.32 -8.37 8.06
CA GLU A 386 -8.41 -7.51 8.83
C GLU A 386 -7.03 -7.43 8.19
N LYS A 387 -6.48 -8.57 7.73
CA LYS A 387 -5.20 -8.59 7.02
C LYS A 387 -5.26 -7.75 5.73
N ILE A 388 -6.38 -7.75 5.01
CA ILE A 388 -6.50 -6.99 3.75
C ILE A 388 -6.79 -5.51 4.00
N SER A 389 -7.61 -5.18 5.01
CA SER A 389 -8.17 -3.84 5.18
C SER A 389 -7.42 -2.96 6.18
N ARG A 390 -6.44 -3.50 6.92
CA ARG A 390 -5.70 -2.76 7.95
C ARG A 390 -4.21 -2.92 7.78
N THR A 391 -3.48 -1.83 8.04
CA THR A 391 -2.02 -1.81 8.05
C THR A 391 -1.51 -1.15 9.33
N ARG A 392 -0.27 -1.43 9.71
CA ARG A 392 0.41 -0.75 10.82
C ARG A 392 1.25 0.38 10.25
N VAL A 393 0.94 1.61 10.65
CA VAL A 393 1.71 2.79 10.27
C VAL A 393 2.41 3.35 11.49
N ARG A 394 3.67 3.75 11.32
CA ARG A 394 4.46 4.40 12.36
C ARG A 394 4.08 5.87 12.43
N LEU A 395 3.30 6.24 13.44
CA LEU A 395 2.94 7.63 13.70
C LEU A 395 3.95 8.25 14.65
N ARG A 396 4.52 9.38 14.25
CA ARG A 396 5.41 10.17 15.11
C ARG A 396 4.59 11.03 16.05
N GLN A 397 4.65 10.74 17.34
CA GLN A 397 4.00 11.51 18.40
C GLN A 397 5.07 12.23 19.22
N GLY A 398 5.40 13.46 18.81
CA GLY A 398 6.47 14.25 19.42
C GLY A 398 7.87 13.69 19.13
N ARG A 399 8.59 13.25 20.18
CA ARG A 399 9.92 12.59 20.07
C ARG A 399 9.82 11.06 19.99
N GLN A 400 8.66 10.47 20.26
CA GLN A 400 8.45 9.02 20.21
C GLN A 400 7.69 8.61 18.94
N SER A 401 7.89 7.38 18.49
CA SER A 401 7.14 6.80 17.37
C SER A 401 6.33 5.62 17.87
N THR A 402 5.03 5.61 17.59
CA THR A 402 4.13 4.53 17.98
C THR A 402 3.55 3.88 16.73
N TRP A 403 3.53 2.55 16.70
CA TRP A 403 2.83 1.82 15.65
C TRP A 403 1.34 1.83 15.93
N VAL A 404 0.55 2.32 14.98
CA VAL A 404 -0.90 2.34 15.07
C VAL A 404 -1.48 1.57 13.89
N THR A 405 -2.42 0.67 14.19
CA THR A 405 -3.19 -0.01 13.16
C THR A 405 -4.22 0.96 12.59
N VAL A 406 -4.09 1.28 11.32
CA VAL A 406 -4.99 2.17 10.60
C VAL A 406 -5.67 1.42 9.45
N PRO A 407 -6.92 1.77 9.10
CA PRO A 407 -7.53 1.22 7.89
C PRO A 407 -6.74 1.66 6.65
N VAL A 408 -6.64 0.76 5.69
CA VAL A 408 -6.04 1.06 4.37
C VAL A 408 -7.03 1.90 3.59
N ASP A 409 -6.58 3.07 3.11
CA ASP A 409 -7.38 3.88 2.19
C ASP A 409 -7.15 3.40 0.76
N PHE A 410 -8.09 2.63 0.23
CA PHE A 410 -8.02 2.13 -1.14
C PHE A 410 -8.29 3.21 -2.19
N SER A 411 -8.79 4.40 -1.81
CA SER A 411 -9.08 5.49 -2.76
C SER A 411 -7.81 6.12 -3.34
N ASP A 412 -6.70 6.06 -2.61
CA ASP A 412 -5.40 6.60 -3.01
C ASP A 412 -4.56 5.60 -3.83
N LEU A 413 -4.93 4.31 -3.82
CA LEU A 413 -4.22 3.28 -4.58
C LEU A 413 -4.52 3.40 -6.08
N SER A 414 -3.49 3.38 -6.93
CA SER A 414 -3.67 3.38 -8.39
C SER A 414 -4.08 2.00 -8.92
N SER A 415 -4.58 1.91 -10.15
CA SER A 415 -4.84 0.61 -10.78
C SER A 415 -3.56 -0.19 -11.04
N GLU A 416 -2.44 0.50 -11.29
CA GLU A 416 -1.10 -0.09 -11.43
C GLU A 416 -0.68 -0.82 -10.15
N TYR A 417 -1.03 -0.26 -8.99
CA TYR A 417 -0.74 -0.87 -7.70
C TYR A 417 -1.44 -2.22 -7.50
N ILE A 418 -2.69 -2.37 -7.97
CA ILE A 418 -3.38 -3.67 -7.93
C ILE A 418 -2.62 -4.71 -8.78
N GLY A 419 -2.01 -4.26 -9.89
CA GLY A 419 -1.13 -5.07 -10.72
C GLY A 419 0.13 -5.51 -9.97
N ILE A 420 0.85 -4.57 -9.36
CA ILE A 420 2.06 -4.85 -8.56
C ILE A 420 1.74 -5.81 -7.40
N LEU A 421 0.61 -5.60 -6.72
CA LEU A 421 0.15 -6.49 -5.67
C LEU A 421 -0.08 -7.92 -6.19
N TYR A 422 -0.72 -8.05 -7.36
CA TYR A 422 -0.94 -9.35 -7.97
C TYR A 422 0.36 -10.03 -8.39
N GLU A 423 1.28 -9.29 -9.01
CA GLU A 423 2.60 -9.80 -9.42
C GLU A 423 3.39 -10.29 -8.21
N GLY A 424 3.46 -9.51 -7.12
CA GLY A 424 4.15 -9.92 -5.90
C GLY A 424 3.56 -11.17 -5.25
N LEU A 425 2.27 -11.46 -5.43
CA LEU A 425 1.68 -12.71 -4.98
C LEU A 425 2.11 -13.90 -5.85
N LEU A 426 2.43 -13.70 -7.13
CA LEU A 426 2.87 -14.80 -8.00
C LEU A 426 4.27 -15.33 -7.66
N ASP A 427 5.05 -14.59 -6.88
CA ASP A 427 6.38 -15.00 -6.40
C ASP A 427 6.34 -16.08 -5.30
N PHE A 428 5.15 -16.59 -4.95
CA PHE A 428 4.99 -17.58 -3.90
C PHE A 428 4.51 -18.93 -4.43
N GLU A 429 5.01 -20.00 -3.81
CA GLU A 429 4.58 -21.37 -4.03
C GLU A 429 3.83 -21.90 -2.82
N LEU A 430 2.74 -22.59 -3.11
CA LEU A 430 2.02 -23.37 -2.12
C LEU A 430 2.63 -24.76 -2.01
N ARG A 431 2.99 -25.16 -0.77
CA ARG A 431 3.53 -26.47 -0.44
C ARG A 431 2.74 -27.13 0.68
N THR A 432 2.92 -28.43 0.84
CA THR A 432 2.30 -29.22 1.91
C THR A 432 3.39 -29.76 2.81
N ALA A 433 3.21 -29.63 4.12
CA ALA A 433 4.16 -30.17 5.09
C ALA A 433 4.22 -31.70 4.97
N PRO A 434 5.42 -32.31 4.91
CA PRO A 434 5.54 -33.75 4.80
C PRO A 434 4.82 -34.50 5.93
N VAL A 435 4.29 -35.68 5.63
CA VAL A 435 3.62 -36.52 6.63
C VAL A 435 4.60 -36.87 7.75
N GLY A 436 4.23 -36.59 8.99
CA GLY A 436 5.04 -36.83 10.19
C GLY A 436 6.18 -35.83 10.44
N ASP A 437 6.38 -34.83 9.59
CA ASP A 437 7.45 -33.85 9.76
C ASP A 437 6.92 -32.41 9.66
N PRO A 438 6.83 -31.68 10.79
CA PRO A 438 6.38 -30.29 10.77
C PRO A 438 7.42 -29.37 10.15
N VAL A 439 6.97 -28.25 9.59
CA VAL A 439 7.85 -27.25 8.97
C VAL A 439 7.92 -26.01 9.86
N MET A 440 9.13 -25.52 10.12
CA MET A 440 9.37 -24.32 10.93
C MET A 440 9.79 -23.15 10.05
N PHE A 441 9.20 -21.99 10.32
CA PHE A 441 9.63 -20.70 9.78
C PHE A 441 10.50 -19.99 10.80
N LEU A 442 11.72 -19.64 10.41
CA LEU A 442 12.68 -19.00 11.29
C LEU A 442 12.67 -17.48 11.08
N ALA A 443 12.83 -16.70 12.14
CA ALA A 443 12.90 -15.24 12.07
C ALA A 443 14.31 -14.77 11.67
N VAL A 444 14.83 -15.30 10.56
CA VAL A 444 16.17 -15.00 10.04
C VAL A 444 16.08 -14.84 8.53
N GLY A 445 16.71 -13.80 7.96
CA GLY A 445 16.61 -13.50 6.53
C GLY A 445 15.16 -13.44 6.03
N ASP A 446 14.89 -14.09 4.89
CA ASP A 446 13.57 -14.17 4.22
C ASP A 446 12.61 -15.21 4.84
N GLN A 447 12.77 -15.51 6.13
CA GLN A 447 11.95 -16.48 6.85
C GLN A 447 11.94 -17.90 6.24
N PRO A 448 13.10 -18.59 6.18
CA PRO A 448 13.20 -19.89 5.53
C PRO A 448 12.31 -20.92 6.23
N ALA A 449 11.67 -21.76 5.40
CA ALA A 449 10.80 -22.84 5.83
C ALA A 449 11.57 -24.18 5.81
N LEU A 450 11.91 -24.69 6.98
CA LEU A 450 12.72 -25.91 7.11
C LEU A 450 11.99 -27.01 7.87
N PRO A 451 12.05 -28.28 7.42
CA PRO A 451 11.51 -29.40 8.17
C PRO A 451 12.19 -29.52 9.54
N LEU A 452 11.40 -29.74 10.59
CA LEU A 452 11.89 -29.82 11.96
C LEU A 452 12.87 -30.97 12.14
N SER A 453 12.66 -32.11 11.47
CA SER A 453 13.60 -33.24 11.51
C SER A 453 15.00 -32.86 11.02
N ARG A 454 15.10 -32.05 9.96
CA ARG A 454 16.37 -31.54 9.42
C ARG A 454 17.04 -30.61 10.42
N LEU A 455 16.25 -29.75 11.06
CA LEU A 455 16.73 -28.80 12.08
C LEU A 455 17.23 -29.51 13.35
N GLU A 456 16.53 -30.54 13.81
CA GLU A 456 16.93 -31.37 14.97
C GLU A 456 18.20 -32.19 14.69
N GLY A 457 18.38 -32.64 13.44
CA GLY A 457 19.54 -33.41 12.99
C GLY A 457 20.84 -32.61 12.83
N MET A 458 20.81 -31.28 12.92
CA MET A 458 22.02 -30.45 12.86
C MET A 458 22.81 -30.51 14.17
N ASP A 459 24.14 -30.51 14.07
CA ASP A 459 25.01 -30.30 15.22
C ASP A 459 25.11 -28.80 15.59
N ASP A 460 25.65 -28.50 16.76
CA ASP A 460 25.66 -27.12 17.27
C ASP A 460 26.53 -26.18 16.41
N ARG A 461 27.52 -26.72 15.69
CA ARG A 461 28.36 -25.96 14.74
C ARG A 461 27.58 -25.61 13.48
N ALA A 462 26.88 -26.57 12.88
CA ALA A 462 26.03 -26.36 11.72
C ALA A 462 24.88 -25.40 12.03
N LEU A 463 24.30 -25.48 13.24
CA LEU A 463 23.23 -24.58 13.68
C LEU A 463 23.72 -23.14 13.85
N ALA A 464 24.91 -22.93 14.43
CA ALA A 464 25.53 -21.62 14.50
C ALA A 464 25.88 -21.07 13.11
N ALA A 465 26.41 -21.91 12.22
CA ALA A 465 26.72 -21.52 10.84
C ALA A 465 25.46 -21.16 10.04
N LEU A 466 24.35 -21.90 10.21
CA LEU A 466 23.06 -21.60 9.60
C LEU A 466 22.54 -20.22 10.04
N LEU A 467 22.58 -19.95 11.35
CA LEU A 467 22.13 -18.66 11.91
C LEU A 467 22.99 -17.48 11.49
N GLU A 468 24.30 -17.67 11.28
CA GLU A 468 25.18 -16.62 10.76
C GLU A 468 25.02 -16.44 9.24
N ALA A 469 25.01 -17.52 8.45
CA ALA A 469 24.84 -17.44 7.01
C ALA A 469 23.51 -16.77 6.62
N MET A 470 22.43 -17.02 7.36
CA MET A 470 21.12 -16.42 7.12
C MET A 470 21.01 -14.95 7.59
N LYS A 471 21.95 -14.44 8.39
CA LYS A 471 22.06 -13.00 8.71
C LYS A 471 22.78 -12.22 7.61
N ASP A 472 23.70 -12.86 6.88
CA ASP A 472 24.47 -12.19 5.83
C ASP A 472 23.71 -12.10 4.50
N THR A 473 22.82 -13.07 4.18
CA THR A 473 21.97 -12.99 2.98
C THR A 473 20.98 -11.84 2.99
N SER A 474 20.52 -11.36 4.15
CA SER A 474 19.65 -10.18 4.23
C SER A 474 20.35 -8.87 3.87
N ARG A 475 21.69 -8.84 3.78
CA ARG A 475 22.44 -7.65 3.32
C ARG A 475 22.66 -7.63 1.81
N GLN A 476 22.50 -8.75 1.11
CA GLN A 476 22.75 -8.86 -0.33
C GLN A 476 21.49 -8.68 -1.19
N GLY A 477 20.29 -8.74 -0.60
CA GLY A 477 19.02 -8.59 -1.33
C GLY A 477 18.58 -7.14 -1.60
N ASP A 478 19.21 -6.15 -0.96
CA ASP A 478 18.84 -4.73 -1.06
C ASP A 478 19.72 -3.94 -2.06
N ASP A 479 20.68 -4.59 -2.75
CA ASP A 479 21.70 -3.90 -3.55
C ASP A 479 21.40 -3.84 -5.07
N GLU A 480 20.17 -4.15 -5.50
CA GLU A 480 19.67 -3.80 -6.83
C GLU A 480 18.70 -2.61 -6.73
N GLY A 481 19.22 -1.47 -6.25
CA GLY A 481 18.39 -0.29 -5.98
C GLY A 481 19.14 1.01 -5.71
N GLY A 482 20.16 1.33 -6.53
CA GLY A 482 20.64 2.70 -6.75
C GLY A 482 21.26 3.43 -5.55
N GLU A 483 22.59 3.55 -5.57
CA GLU A 483 23.38 4.42 -4.71
C GLU A 483 22.80 5.84 -4.60
N VAL A 484 22.42 6.24 -3.39
CA VAL A 484 22.47 7.65 -2.99
C VAL A 484 23.20 7.71 -1.66
N ALA A 485 24.45 8.15 -1.74
CA ALA A 485 25.29 8.45 -0.59
C ALA A 485 24.63 9.54 0.28
N ALA A 486 24.49 9.25 1.57
CA ALA A 486 24.30 10.26 2.59
C ALA A 486 25.46 10.16 3.57
N GLU A 487 26.25 11.22 3.61
CA GLU A 487 27.42 11.39 4.46
C GLU A 487 27.06 11.23 5.94
N SER A 488 27.95 10.53 6.64
CA SER A 488 27.99 10.41 8.08
C SER A 488 28.33 11.75 8.72
N ASP A 489 27.57 12.14 9.75
CA ASP A 489 28.12 13.01 10.78
C ASP A 489 27.47 12.75 12.15
N GLY A 490 28.32 12.60 13.16
CA GLY A 490 28.02 12.88 14.57
C GLY A 490 27.56 11.72 15.45
N ASP A 491 28.52 11.13 16.17
CA ASP A 491 28.32 10.40 17.43
C ASP A 491 27.34 11.12 18.37
N ASP A 492 26.35 10.40 18.88
CA ASP A 492 25.87 10.64 20.24
C ASP A 492 25.58 9.30 20.93
N VAL A 493 26.44 8.99 21.91
CA VAL A 493 26.36 7.83 22.78
C VAL A 493 25.30 8.14 23.85
N GLY A 494 24.05 7.79 23.55
CA GLY A 494 22.91 7.92 24.45
C GLY A 494 22.47 6.57 25.01
N GLU A 495 22.59 6.43 26.32
CA GLU A 495 22.28 5.25 27.13
C GLU A 495 20.96 4.54 26.77
N ALA A 496 21.04 3.20 26.74
CA ALA A 496 19.89 2.32 26.68
C ALA A 496 19.08 2.43 27.99
N SER A 497 18.04 3.26 27.98
CA SER A 497 16.92 3.15 28.91
C SER A 497 15.85 2.28 28.28
N GLY A 498 15.53 1.19 28.96
CA GLY A 498 14.45 0.29 28.59
C GLY A 498 13.11 1.00 28.71
N ASP A 499 12.29 0.81 27.68
CA ASP A 499 10.84 0.90 27.80
C ASP A 499 10.22 -0.27 27.04
N ASP A 500 9.13 -0.77 27.61
CA ASP A 500 8.57 -2.09 27.39
C ASP A 500 8.11 -2.35 25.94
N ASP A 501 8.81 -3.26 25.26
CA ASP A 501 8.24 -4.04 24.17
C ASP A 501 7.26 -5.06 24.76
N ALA A 502 6.01 -4.64 24.96
CA ALA A 502 4.88 -5.55 24.94
C ALA A 502 4.81 -6.13 23.52
N ALA A 503 5.49 -7.27 23.32
CA ALA A 503 5.25 -8.14 22.19
C ALA A 503 3.76 -8.47 22.19
N ASP A 504 3.05 -7.92 21.20
CA ASP A 504 1.66 -8.24 20.89
C ASP A 504 1.62 -9.75 20.63
N ASP A 505 1.16 -10.49 21.63
CA ASP A 505 1.18 -11.93 21.73
C ASP A 505 0.00 -12.48 20.93
N ASP A 506 0.15 -12.54 19.60
CA ASP A 506 -0.74 -13.29 18.72
C ASP A 506 -0.31 -14.77 18.63
N ALA A 507 0.19 -15.35 19.73
CA ALA A 507 0.15 -16.79 19.93
C ALA A 507 -1.28 -17.19 20.33
N VAL A 508 -2.20 -17.11 19.37
CA VAL A 508 -3.58 -17.53 19.55
C VAL A 508 -3.58 -19.02 19.89
N ASP A 509 -4.02 -19.32 21.10
CA ASP A 509 -4.39 -20.66 21.54
C ASP A 509 -5.59 -21.14 20.69
N ASP A 510 -5.30 -22.02 19.74
CA ASP A 510 -6.22 -22.50 18.70
C ASP A 510 -7.07 -23.69 19.21
N ALA A 511 -7.71 -23.51 20.38
CA ALA A 511 -8.44 -24.58 21.08
C ALA A 511 -9.88 -24.24 21.50
N ALA A 512 -10.43 -23.08 21.10
CA ALA A 512 -11.80 -22.69 21.46
C ALA A 512 -12.66 -22.39 20.23
N GLY A 513 -13.21 -23.43 19.59
CA GLY A 513 -14.19 -23.25 18.52
C GLY A 513 -14.47 -24.48 17.65
N ARG A 514 -13.46 -25.32 17.38
CA ARG A 514 -13.64 -26.58 16.65
C ARG A 514 -14.43 -27.59 17.51
N PRO A 515 -15.27 -28.47 16.93
CA PRO A 515 -15.62 -29.72 17.63
C PRO A 515 -14.30 -30.35 18.12
N PRO A 516 -14.25 -30.93 19.34
CA PRO A 516 -12.99 -31.40 19.91
C PRO A 516 -12.26 -32.25 18.86
N PRO A 517 -10.98 -31.96 18.58
CA PRO A 517 -10.21 -32.84 17.71
C PRO A 517 -10.32 -34.26 18.28
N LEU A 518 -10.32 -35.28 17.42
CA LEU A 518 -9.99 -36.64 17.86
C LEU A 518 -8.76 -36.53 18.76
N ALA A 519 -8.77 -37.19 19.93
CA ALA A 519 -7.76 -37.00 20.98
C ALA A 519 -6.31 -36.99 20.44
N ASP A 520 -6.06 -37.78 19.40
CA ASP A 520 -4.80 -37.86 18.66
C ASP A 520 -4.31 -36.52 18.08
N ALA A 521 -5.17 -35.65 17.55
CA ALA A 521 -4.76 -34.41 16.86
C ALA A 521 -4.33 -33.29 17.84
N ALA A 522 -4.92 -33.24 19.04
CA ALA A 522 -4.50 -32.31 20.09
C ALA A 522 -3.11 -32.68 20.63
N ASP A 523 -2.85 -33.97 20.78
CA ASP A 523 -1.54 -34.48 21.22
C ASP A 523 -0.45 -34.19 20.19
N HIS A 524 -0.71 -34.36 18.89
CA HIS A 524 0.25 -34.05 17.83
C HIS A 524 0.64 -32.57 17.78
N ARG A 525 -0.32 -31.65 18.00
CA ARG A 525 -0.06 -30.20 18.10
C ARG A 525 0.84 -29.86 19.28
N HIS A 526 0.52 -30.39 20.45
CA HIS A 526 1.31 -30.16 21.66
C HIS A 526 2.73 -30.71 21.51
N ILE A 527 2.88 -31.95 21.01
CA ILE A 527 4.17 -32.60 20.76
C ILE A 527 5.01 -31.75 19.79
N THR A 528 4.41 -31.31 18.69
CA THR A 528 5.10 -30.50 17.67
C THR A 528 5.59 -29.18 18.24
N ARG A 529 4.76 -28.48 19.02
CA ARG A 529 5.13 -27.21 19.66
C ARG A 529 6.26 -27.39 20.67
N THR A 530 6.19 -28.44 21.50
CA THR A 530 7.26 -28.74 22.47
C THR A 530 8.59 -29.03 21.77
N ARG A 531 8.57 -29.81 20.68
CA ARG A 531 9.79 -30.09 19.89
C ARG A 531 10.37 -28.82 19.26
N ALA A 532 9.54 -27.99 18.65
CA ALA A 532 9.97 -26.73 18.05
C ALA A 532 10.55 -25.75 19.09
N GLU A 533 9.93 -25.65 20.27
CA GLU A 533 10.44 -24.83 21.38
C GLU A 533 11.77 -25.37 21.92
N ALA A 534 11.91 -26.69 22.06
CA ALA A 534 13.17 -27.32 22.49
C ALA A 534 14.30 -27.06 21.49
N TRP A 535 14.03 -27.21 20.19
CA TRP A 535 14.98 -26.87 19.14
C TRP A 535 15.37 -25.39 19.18
N ALA A 536 14.40 -24.48 19.30
CA ALA A 536 14.65 -23.04 19.28
C ALA A 536 15.54 -22.58 20.44
N ARG A 537 15.36 -23.18 21.64
CA ARG A 537 16.25 -22.94 22.78
C ARG A 537 17.68 -23.41 22.50
N ARG A 538 17.84 -24.62 21.96
CA ARG A 538 19.16 -25.16 21.54
C ARG A 538 19.83 -24.26 20.50
N ALA A 539 19.07 -23.74 19.54
CA ALA A 539 19.58 -22.82 18.51
C ALA A 539 20.07 -21.49 19.08
N VAL A 540 19.33 -20.90 20.03
CA VAL A 540 19.74 -19.66 20.72
C VAL A 540 21.03 -19.85 21.50
N GLU A 541 21.20 -20.99 22.16
CA GLU A 541 22.41 -21.32 22.93
C GLU A 541 23.61 -21.61 22.01
N ALA A 542 23.42 -22.44 20.97
CA ALA A 542 24.45 -22.79 20.00
C ALA A 542 24.95 -21.56 19.21
N GLY A 543 24.02 -20.71 18.76
CA GLY A 543 24.31 -19.46 18.07
C GLY A 543 24.76 -18.30 18.98
N ARG A 544 24.86 -18.54 20.30
CA ARG A 544 25.25 -17.53 21.31
C ARG A 544 24.44 -16.23 21.21
N LEU A 545 23.15 -16.33 20.89
CA LEU A 545 22.27 -15.17 20.68
C LEU A 545 21.88 -14.46 22.00
N VAL A 546 22.17 -15.09 23.14
CA VAL A 546 22.05 -14.51 24.49
C VAL A 546 23.38 -14.68 25.22
N ALA A 547 23.91 -13.59 25.77
CA ALA A 547 25.18 -13.61 26.49
C ALA A 547 25.09 -14.50 27.74
N ARG A 548 25.99 -15.49 27.84
CA ARG A 548 26.06 -16.37 29.01
C ARG A 548 26.73 -15.63 30.17
N PRO A 549 26.14 -15.60 31.38
CA PRO A 549 26.77 -14.96 32.53
C PRO A 549 28.09 -15.65 32.91
N ARG A 550 29.08 -14.88 33.33
CA ARG A 550 30.41 -15.39 33.72
C ARG A 550 30.45 -15.78 35.20
N GLY A 551 30.99 -16.95 35.52
CA GLY A 551 31.21 -17.42 36.90
C GLY A 551 30.13 -18.36 37.45
N THR A 552 30.20 -18.65 38.75
CA THR A 552 29.25 -19.52 39.46
C THR A 552 27.91 -18.81 39.62
N LEU A 553 26.92 -19.23 38.83
CA LEU A 553 25.59 -18.60 38.76
C LEU A 553 24.80 -18.74 40.06
N THR A 554 24.27 -17.63 40.56
CA THR A 554 23.20 -17.69 41.57
C THR A 554 21.91 -18.25 40.95
N PRO A 555 20.99 -18.82 41.76
CA PRO A 555 19.71 -19.31 41.26
C PRO A 555 18.93 -18.25 40.44
N ASP A 556 18.98 -16.99 40.87
CA ASP A 556 18.29 -15.88 40.20
C ASP A 556 18.93 -15.52 38.85
N GLN A 557 20.26 -15.53 38.76
CA GLN A 557 20.97 -15.28 37.49
C GLN A 557 20.74 -16.40 36.48
N ARG A 558 20.62 -17.65 36.95
CA ARG A 558 20.29 -18.79 36.08
C ARG A 558 18.88 -18.66 35.53
N ARG A 559 17.91 -18.32 36.38
CA ARG A 559 16.52 -18.09 35.96
C ARG A 559 16.39 -16.93 34.96
N ALA A 560 17.06 -15.81 35.21
CA ALA A 560 17.06 -14.66 34.30
C ALA A 560 17.67 -15.00 32.92
N TYR A 561 18.72 -15.83 32.88
CA TYR A 561 19.31 -16.33 31.64
C TYR A 561 18.35 -17.27 30.90
N GLU A 562 17.73 -18.23 31.59
CA GLU A 562 16.74 -19.13 31.01
C GLU A 562 15.53 -18.38 30.45
N ASP A 563 15.04 -17.35 31.16
CA ASP A 563 13.95 -16.50 30.69
C ASP A 563 14.36 -15.69 29.45
N ALA A 564 15.60 -15.19 29.40
CA ALA A 564 16.13 -14.48 28.23
C ALA A 564 16.26 -15.42 27.01
N VAL A 565 16.74 -16.64 27.21
CA VAL A 565 16.82 -17.69 26.19
C VAL A 565 15.41 -18.04 25.69
N ALA A 566 14.45 -18.26 26.59
CA ALA A 566 13.07 -18.58 26.24
C ALA A 566 12.37 -17.43 25.48
N ARG A 567 12.63 -16.17 25.84
CA ARG A 567 12.15 -15.00 25.07
C ARG A 567 12.76 -14.95 23.67
N LYS A 568 14.08 -15.16 23.55
CA LYS A 568 14.76 -15.14 22.25
C LYS A 568 14.37 -16.33 21.37
N ALA A 569 14.16 -17.51 21.95
CA ALA A 569 13.71 -18.71 21.26
C ALA A 569 12.30 -18.53 20.69
N ARG A 570 11.39 -17.93 21.46
CA ARG A 570 10.05 -17.55 20.96
C ARG A 570 10.11 -16.54 19.81
N ARG A 571 11.05 -15.60 19.85
CA ARG A 571 11.26 -14.64 18.74
C ARG A 571 11.94 -15.28 17.51
N LEU A 572 12.67 -16.39 17.68
CA LEU A 572 13.36 -17.07 16.59
C LEU A 572 12.41 -17.90 15.72
N VAL A 573 11.32 -18.42 16.29
CA VAL A 573 10.32 -19.20 15.57
C VAL A 573 9.16 -18.29 15.23
N VAL A 574 8.99 -17.96 13.95
CA VAL A 574 7.86 -17.15 13.48
C VAL A 574 6.58 -17.96 13.57
N ARG A 575 6.61 -19.20 13.08
CA ARG A 575 5.49 -20.13 13.09
C ARG A 575 5.93 -21.57 12.87
N VAL A 576 5.04 -22.50 13.22
CA VAL A 576 5.21 -23.93 12.98
C VAL A 576 3.99 -24.43 12.20
N VAL A 577 4.24 -25.09 11.07
CA VAL A 577 3.23 -25.72 10.22
C VAL A 577 3.18 -27.20 10.58
N LEU A 578 1.98 -27.71 10.85
CA LEU A 578 1.81 -29.10 11.25
C LEU A 578 1.92 -30.04 10.05
N PRO A 579 2.26 -31.33 10.26
CA PRO A 579 2.33 -32.30 9.17
C PRO A 579 1.00 -32.36 8.39
N GLY A 580 1.08 -32.35 7.05
CA GLY A 580 -0.09 -32.37 6.18
C GLY A 580 -0.79 -31.02 5.97
N GLU A 581 -0.43 -29.96 6.73
CA GLU A 581 -0.96 -28.62 6.49
C GLU A 581 -0.27 -27.95 5.30
N TRP A 582 -1.02 -27.05 4.66
CA TRP A 582 -0.54 -26.26 3.53
C TRP A 582 0.13 -24.97 4.02
N PHE A 583 1.19 -24.55 3.33
CA PHE A 583 1.94 -23.33 3.65
C PHE A 583 2.52 -22.67 2.41
N LEU A 584 2.77 -21.36 2.49
CA LEU A 584 3.40 -20.58 1.42
C LEU A 584 4.90 -20.41 1.65
N VAL A 585 5.68 -20.50 0.59
CA VAL A 585 7.12 -20.15 0.54
C VAL A 585 7.41 -19.26 -0.65
N ARG A 586 8.40 -18.38 -0.53
CA ARG A 586 8.85 -17.53 -1.64
C ARG A 586 9.64 -18.36 -2.64
N TRP A 587 9.52 -18.05 -3.92
CA TRP A 587 10.26 -18.72 -4.99
C TRP A 587 11.77 -18.57 -4.77
N GLY A 588 12.50 -19.69 -4.74
CA GLY A 588 13.94 -19.72 -4.51
C GLY A 588 14.40 -19.81 -3.04
N GLY A 589 13.47 -19.86 -2.07
CA GLY A 589 13.75 -19.97 -0.62
C GLY A 589 13.75 -21.38 -0.03
#